data_AF-A0A7C5A9Y0-F1
#
_entry.id   AF-A0A7C5A9Y0-F1
#
_cell.length_a   1.000
_cell.length_b   1.000
_cell.length_c   1.000
_cell.angle_alpha   90.00
_cell.angle_beta   90.00
_cell.angle_gamma   90.00
#
_symmetry.space_group_name_H-M   'P 1'
#
loop_
_entity.id
_entity.type
_entity.pdbx_description
1 polymer ?
#
loop_
_entity_poly.entity_id
_entity_poly.type
_entity_poly.pdbx_seq_one_letter_code
_entity_poly.pdbx_strand_id
1 'polypeptide(L)'
;MLGPREVLNRLKWSEGSLGRARITIIHRGAPGDQRVIAGSDIVSLGRGFMTVRGAEGKVEIPYHRVLRVEVDGRVVWDRAAASRKNRL
;
A
#
# COMPACT_ATOMS: atom_id res chain seq x y z
N MET A 1 -2.94 -15.20 -6.48
CA MET A 1 -3.45 -13.83 -6.69
C MET A 1 -2.37 -12.81 -6.31
N LEU A 2 -2.33 -11.63 -6.95
CA LEU A 2 -1.37 -10.57 -6.58
C LEU A 2 -1.72 -9.98 -5.21
N GLY A 3 -0.76 -9.99 -4.30
CA GLY A 3 -0.85 -9.31 -3.03
C GLY A 3 -0.45 -7.83 -3.17
N PRO A 4 -0.60 -7.07 -2.08
CA PRO A 4 -0.25 -5.65 -2.06
C PRO A 4 1.25 -5.44 -2.35
N ARG A 5 2.12 -6.36 -1.95
CA ARG A 5 3.56 -6.31 -2.25
C ARG A 5 3.82 -6.38 -3.75
N GLU A 6 3.22 -7.34 -4.44
CA GLU A 6 3.43 -7.53 -5.87
C GLU A 6 2.93 -6.33 -6.67
N VAL A 7 1.79 -5.75 -6.26
CA VAL A 7 1.24 -4.54 -6.86
C VAL A 7 2.19 -3.36 -6.67
N LEU A 8 2.64 -3.10 -5.44
CA LEU A 8 3.57 -1.99 -5.17
C LEU A 8 4.91 -2.15 -5.90
N ASN A 9 5.42 -3.38 -6.00
CA ASN A 9 6.63 -3.65 -6.78
C ASN A 9 6.42 -3.36 -8.27
N ARG A 10 5.29 -3.77 -8.86
CA ARG A 10 4.97 -3.44 -10.24
C ARG A 10 4.93 -1.92 -10.44
N LEU A 11 4.26 -1.19 -9.56
CA LEU A 11 4.20 0.28 -9.62
C LEU A 11 5.58 0.95 -9.48
N LYS A 12 6.48 0.38 -8.67
CA LYS A 12 7.85 0.87 -8.52
C LYS A 12 8.64 0.77 -9.82
N TRP A 13 8.49 -0.34 -10.54
CA TRP A 13 9.26 -0.62 -11.76
C TRP A 13 8.58 -0.12 -13.04
N SER A 14 7.28 0.16 -13.01
CA SER A 14 6.53 0.74 -14.14
C SER A 14 6.52 2.27 -14.09
N GLU A 15 7.41 2.90 -14.87
CA GLU A 15 7.47 4.36 -15.11
C GLU A 15 7.38 5.25 -13.84
N GLY A 16 7.87 4.74 -12.70
CA GLY A 16 7.84 5.47 -11.43
C GLY A 16 6.43 5.77 -10.89
N SER A 17 5.41 5.03 -11.34
CA SER A 17 4.01 5.24 -10.97
C SER A 17 3.75 5.12 -9.46
N LEU A 18 4.63 4.47 -8.72
CA LEU A 18 4.59 4.43 -7.26
C LEU A 18 4.52 5.83 -6.64
N GLY A 19 5.24 6.82 -7.17
CA GLY A 19 5.22 8.18 -6.62
C GLY A 19 3.82 8.84 -6.65
N ARG A 20 2.99 8.46 -7.62
CA ARG A 20 1.61 8.93 -7.79
C ARG A 20 0.57 8.08 -7.04
N ALA A 21 1.02 7.01 -6.38
CA ALA A 21 0.13 6.08 -5.73
C ALA A 21 -0.37 6.62 -4.38
N ARG A 22 -1.54 6.15 -3.96
CA ARG A 22 -2.11 6.32 -2.63
C ARG A 22 -2.37 4.95 -2.03
N ILE A 23 -1.79 4.68 -0.86
CA ILE A 23 -1.87 3.40 -0.18
C ILE A 23 -2.69 3.59 1.09
N THR A 24 -3.88 3.00 1.12
CA THR A 24 -4.74 3.02 2.31
C THR A 24 -4.38 1.83 3.21
N ILE A 25 -4.09 2.10 4.47
CA ILE A 25 -3.72 1.09 5.48
C ILE A 25 -4.65 1.14 6.67
N ILE A 26 -4.77 0.02 7.39
CA ILE A 26 -5.36 -0.01 8.72
C ILE A 26 -4.37 0.55 9.76
N HIS A 27 -4.83 1.47 10.60
CA HIS A 27 -4.08 2.13 11.66
C HIS A 27 -4.93 2.14 12.94
N ARG A 28 -4.54 1.34 13.94
CA ARG A 28 -5.28 1.23 15.20
C ARG A 28 -5.27 2.57 15.94
N GLY A 29 -6.45 3.06 16.34
CA GLY A 29 -6.61 4.23 17.21
C GLY A 29 -6.90 5.57 16.51
N ALA A 30 -7.21 5.57 15.20
CA ALA A 30 -7.69 6.76 14.48
C ALA A 30 -9.19 6.65 14.19
N PRO A 31 -9.96 7.76 14.08
CA PRO A 31 -11.36 7.70 13.66
C PRO A 31 -11.49 7.02 12.29
N GLY A 32 -12.19 5.89 12.22
CA GLY A 32 -12.32 5.07 11.00
C GLY A 32 -11.20 4.05 10.75
N ASP A 33 -10.23 3.92 11.68
CA ASP A 33 -9.12 2.95 11.69
C ASP A 33 -8.24 2.91 10.43
N GLN A 34 -8.24 3.98 9.61
CA GLN A 34 -7.50 4.00 8.35
C GLN A 34 -6.61 5.23 8.19
N ARG A 35 -5.51 5.06 7.47
CA ARG A 35 -4.60 6.14 7.08
C ARG A 35 -4.19 5.96 5.62
N VAL A 36 -4.04 7.07 4.90
CA VAL A 36 -3.48 7.09 3.55
C VAL A 36 -2.01 7.47 3.59
N ILE A 37 -1.20 6.76 2.82
CA ILE A 37 0.23 6.99 2.64
C ILE A 37 0.45 7.35 1.18
N ALA A 38 1.13 8.46 0.93
CA ALA A 38 1.56 8.81 -0.42
C ALA A 38 2.68 7.87 -0.86
N GLY A 39 2.61 7.34 -2.07
CA GLY A 39 3.63 6.43 -2.56
C GLY A 39 4.99 7.12 -2.74
N SER A 40 5.02 8.45 -2.88
CA SER A 40 6.22 9.28 -2.81
C SER A 40 6.96 9.22 -1.46
N ASP A 41 6.26 8.85 -0.38
CA ASP A 41 6.85 8.69 0.95
C ASP A 41 7.44 7.30 1.17
N ILE A 42 7.20 6.35 0.26
CA ILE A 42 7.77 5.00 0.33
C ILE A 42 9.24 5.07 -0.04
N VAL A 43 10.09 4.76 0.93
CA VAL A 43 11.55 4.73 0.80
C VAL A 43 12.02 3.40 0.22
N SER A 44 11.42 2.28 0.66
CA SER A 44 11.79 0.95 0.17
C SER A 44 10.63 -0.04 0.31
N LEU A 45 10.69 -1.09 -0.51
CA LEU A 45 9.76 -2.22 -0.49
C LEU A 45 10.55 -3.47 -0.06
N GLY A 46 10.39 -3.87 1.20
CA GLY A 46 10.99 -5.06 1.78
C GLY A 46 10.18 -6.33 1.53
N ARG A 47 10.59 -7.44 2.14
CA ARG A 47 9.93 -8.75 1.98
C ARG A 47 8.54 -8.79 2.63
N GLY A 48 8.40 -8.24 3.84
CA GLY A 48 7.17 -8.28 4.64
C GLY A 48 6.51 -6.93 4.92
N PHE A 49 7.23 -5.83 4.64
CA PHE A 49 6.81 -4.48 4.95
C PHE A 49 7.32 -3.50 3.89
N MET A 50 6.66 -2.34 3.82
CA MET A 50 7.18 -1.15 3.16
C MET A 50 7.75 -0.20 4.21
N THR A 51 8.86 0.46 3.90
CA THR A 51 9.43 1.50 4.76
C THR A 51 9.00 2.86 4.24
N VAL A 52 8.39 3.67 5.09
CA VAL A 52 7.87 5.00 4.74
C VAL A 52 8.57 6.09 5.53
N ARG A 53 8.66 7.29 4.95
CA ARG A 53 9.10 8.50 5.66
C ARG A 53 7.98 8.94 6.61
N GLY A 54 8.30 9.07 7.90
CA GLY A 54 7.46 9.61 8.95
C GLY A 54 8.02 10.91 9.52
N ALA A 55 7.32 11.48 10.51
CA ALA A 55 7.71 12.76 11.12
C ALA A 55 9.04 12.68 11.89
N GLU A 56 9.27 11.57 12.61
CA GLU A 56 10.46 11.40 13.48
C GLU A 56 11.50 10.44 12.88
N GLY A 57 11.31 9.97 11.65
CA GLY A 57 12.20 9.00 11.01
C GLY A 57 11.51 8.09 10.03
N LYS A 58 12.03 6.87 9.86
CA LYS A 58 11.44 5.85 8.98
C LYS A 58 10.53 4.92 9.78
N VAL A 59 9.39 4.57 9.21
CA VAL A 59 8.42 3.66 9.82
C VAL A 59 8.22 2.46 8.92
N GLU A 60 8.24 1.26 9.49
CA GLU A 60 7.93 0.03 8.77
C GLU A 60 6.45 -0.32 8.87
N ILE A 61 5.84 -0.60 7.73
CA ILE A 61 4.42 -0.86 7.61
C ILE A 61 4.21 -2.22 6.97
N PRO A 62 3.71 -3.21 7.74
CA PRO A 62 3.46 -4.54 7.21
C PRO A 62 2.43 -4.54 6.10
N TYR A 63 2.65 -5.35 5.06
CA TYR A 63 1.76 -5.42 3.90
C TYR A 63 0.34 -5.91 4.23
N HIS A 64 0.17 -6.73 5.27
CA HIS A 64 -1.14 -7.19 5.71
C HIS A 64 -2.05 -6.05 6.18
N ARG A 65 -1.47 -4.87 6.46
CA ARG A 65 -2.23 -3.66 6.81
C ARG A 65 -2.78 -2.94 5.60
N VAL A 66 -2.30 -3.22 4.39
CA VAL A 66 -2.76 -2.54 3.17
C VAL A 66 -4.17 -2.98 2.83
N LEU A 67 -5.05 -2.01 2.64
CA LEU A 67 -6.46 -2.19 2.31
C LEU A 67 -6.72 -1.93 0.83
N ARG A 68 -6.11 -0.89 0.27
CA ARG A 68 -6.36 -0.42 -1.08
C ARG A 68 -5.13 0.30 -1.64
N VAL A 69 -4.89 0.16 -2.94
CA VAL A 69 -3.87 0.90 -3.68
C VAL A 69 -4.54 1.59 -4.86
N GLU A 70 -4.29 2.88 -5.00
CA GLU A 70 -4.82 3.72 -6.05
C GLU A 70 -3.70 4.46 -6.77
N VAL A 71 -3.85 4.71 -8.07
CA VAL A 71 -2.94 5.51 -8.88
C VAL A 71 -3.80 6.48 -9.68
N ASP A 72 -3.54 7.78 -9.56
CA ASP A 72 -4.25 8.82 -10.30
C ASP A 72 -5.79 8.69 -10.18
N GLY A 73 -6.26 8.36 -8.97
CA GLY A 73 -7.69 8.16 -8.64
C GLY A 73 -8.30 6.82 -9.07
N ARG A 74 -7.52 5.94 -9.73
CA ARG A 74 -7.98 4.61 -10.17
C ARG A 74 -7.52 3.53 -9.20
N VAL A 75 -8.44 2.67 -8.79
CA VAL A 75 -8.12 1.52 -7.93
C VAL A 75 -7.41 0.44 -8.73
N VAL A 76 -6.15 0.16 -8.36
CA VAL A 76 -5.35 -0.90 -8.99
C VAL A 76 -5.31 -2.17 -8.15
N TRP A 77 -5.62 -2.06 -6.86
CA TRP A 77 -5.75 -3.22 -5.97
C TRP A 77 -6.63 -2.89 -4.76
N ASP A 78 -7.43 -3.88 -4.35
CA ASP A 78 -8.29 -3.80 -3.17
C ASP A 78 -8.32 -5.14 -2.45
N ARG A 79 -8.19 -5.10 -1.12
CA ARG A 79 -8.11 -6.30 -0.27
C ARG A 79 -9.41 -7.10 -0.29
N ALA A 80 -10.58 -6.45 -0.25
CA ALA A 80 -11.86 -7.15 -0.22
C ALA A 80 -12.17 -7.83 -1.57
N ALA A 81 -11.81 -7.21 -2.69
CA ALA A 81 -11.85 -7.85 -4.00
C ALA A 81 -10.87 -9.05 -4.07
N ALA A 82 -9.68 -8.92 -3.46
CA ALA A 82 -8.70 -9.99 -3.44
C ALA A 82 -9.10 -11.19 -2.59
N SER A 83 -9.65 -10.96 -1.40
CA SER A 83 -10.12 -12.04 -0.52
C SER A 83 -11.32 -12.80 -1.08
N ARG A 84 -12.19 -12.16 -1.88
CA ARG A 84 -13.32 -12.82 -2.54
C ARG A 84 -12.87 -13.80 -3.62
N LYS A 85 -11.87 -13.43 -4.42
CA LYS A 85 -11.34 -14.30 -5.48
C LYS A 85 -10.54 -15.50 -4.97
N ASN A 86 -10.14 -15.50 -3.69
CA ASN A 86 -9.50 -16.65 -3.05
C ASN A 86 -10.50 -17.71 -2.53
N ARG A 87 -11.82 -17.47 -2.61
CA ARG A 87 -12.86 -18.41 -2.13
C ARG A 87 -13.59 -19.14 -3.27
N LEU A 88 -13.24 -18.87 -4.52
CA LEU A 88 -13.75 -19.53 -5.73
C LEU A 88 -12.64 -20.41 -6.29
#